data_AF-A0A963KFD1-F1
#
_entry.id   AF-A0A963KFD1-F1
#
_cell.length_a   1.000
_cell.length_b   1.000
_cell.length_c   1.000
_cell.angle_alpha   90.00
_cell.angle_beta   90.00
_cell.angle_gamma   90.00
#
_symmetry.space_group_name_H-M   'P 1'
#
loop_
_entity.id
_entity.type
_entity.pdbx_description
1 polymer ?
#
loop_
_entity_poly.entity_id
_entity_poly.type
_entity_poly.pdbx_seq_one_letter_code
_entity_poly.pdbx_strand_id
1 'polypeptide(L)'
;MSTVTEGLAHGPQRFLVRQWADGCVIFDRQSGNTHALDPMTFAVLEAIQASDNDPASVNAACHSYFPQSSADELDSIARECCERLEKCGLIPARPTR
;
A
#
# COMPACT_ATOMS: atom_id res chain seq x y z
N MET A 1 10.63 -1.50 22.64
CA MET A 1 11.63 -0.90 21.75
C MET A 1 10.96 -0.78 20.38
N SER A 2 10.71 0.44 19.91
CA SER A 2 10.09 0.66 18.58
C SER A 2 11.20 0.82 17.56
N THR A 3 11.36 -0.16 16.69
CA THR A 3 12.23 -0.08 15.51
C THR A 3 11.56 0.80 14.46
N VAL A 4 12.20 1.91 14.11
CA VAL A 4 11.86 2.69 12.90
C VAL A 4 12.56 1.99 11.76
N THR A 5 11.82 1.23 10.96
CA THR A 5 12.35 0.61 9.75
C THR A 5 12.24 1.62 8.61
N GLU A 6 13.36 2.23 8.22
CA GLU A 6 13.45 3.01 6.99
C GLU A 6 13.46 2.04 5.79
N GLY A 7 12.29 1.81 5.18
CA GLY A 7 12.15 1.01 3.96
C GLY A 7 12.64 1.76 2.71
N LEU A 8 13.40 1.07 1.85
CA LEU A 8 13.79 1.49 0.49
C LEU A 8 12.53 1.57 -0.42
N ALA A 9 12.38 2.44 -1.43
CA ALA A 9 13.33 2.86 -2.46
C ALA A 9 13.00 4.22 -3.15
N HIS A 10 14.05 4.84 -3.71
CA HIS A 10 14.19 5.88 -4.76
C HIS A 10 13.27 7.12 -4.80
N GLY A 11 13.80 8.22 -4.24
CA GLY A 11 13.24 9.58 -4.21
C GLY A 11 13.37 10.17 -2.80
N PRO A 12 13.27 11.49 -2.56
CA PRO A 12 13.11 11.98 -1.19
C PRO A 12 11.90 11.27 -0.60
N GLN A 13 12.12 10.35 0.35
CA GLN A 13 11.11 9.41 0.87
C GLN A 13 9.81 10.17 1.16
N ARG A 14 8.83 10.05 0.26
CA ARG A 14 7.57 10.80 0.33
C ARG A 14 6.84 10.49 1.64
N PHE A 15 6.95 9.24 2.10
CA PHE A 15 6.25 8.73 3.25
C PHE A 15 7.18 8.58 4.44
N LEU A 16 6.74 9.11 5.59
CA LEU A 16 7.25 8.72 6.90
C LEU A 16 6.32 7.68 7.49
N VAL A 17 6.83 6.50 7.80
CA VAL A 17 6.01 5.37 8.24
C VAL A 17 6.32 5.03 9.69
N ARG A 18 5.28 4.85 10.49
CA ARG A 18 5.37 4.23 11.82
C ARG A 18 4.46 3.02 11.87
N GLN A 19 5.04 1.84 12.05
CA GLN A 19 4.35 0.56 12.04
C GLN A 19 4.24 -0.04 13.44
N TRP A 20 3.24 -0.89 13.63
CA TRP A 20 3.04 -1.76 14.79
C TRP A 20 2.31 -3.03 14.34
N ALA A 21 2.00 -3.95 15.25
CA ALA A 21 1.54 -5.30 14.90
C ALA A 21 0.23 -5.32 14.10
N ASP A 22 -0.70 -4.42 14.39
CA ASP A 22 -2.05 -4.35 13.81
C ASP A 22 -2.26 -3.17 12.84
N GLY A 23 -1.20 -2.48 12.43
CA GLY A 23 -1.33 -1.42 11.42
C GLY A 23 -0.15 -0.48 11.32
N CYS A 24 -0.34 0.59 10.57
CA CYS A 24 0.63 1.66 10.47
C CYS A 24 -0.03 3.03 10.33
N VAL A 25 0.75 4.06 10.61
CA VAL A 25 0.45 5.44 10.23
C VAL A 25 1.52 5.90 9.26
N ILE A 26 1.06 6.51 8.17
CA ILE A 26 1.87 7.17 7.16
C ILE A 26 1.64 8.67 7.24
N PHE A 27 2.72 9.42 7.33
CA PHE A 27 2.72 10.86 7.04
C PHE A 27 3.24 11.08 5.63
N ASP A 28 2.38 11.63 4.76
CA ASP A 28 2.72 12.01 3.39
C ASP A 28 3.33 13.42 3.37
N ARG A 29 4.64 13.50 3.16
CA ARG A 29 5.38 14.78 3.08
C ARG A 29 4.94 15.66 1.91
N GLN A 30 4.32 15.09 0.87
CA GLN A 30 3.87 15.86 -0.29
C GLN A 30 2.56 16.60 0.01
N SER A 31 1.57 15.92 0.59
CA SER A 31 0.27 16.52 0.91
C SER A 31 0.20 17.14 2.32
N GLY A 32 1.10 16.75 3.22
CA GLY A 32 1.04 17.08 4.65
C GLY A 32 0.02 16.27 5.44
N ASN A 33 -0.62 15.27 4.81
CA ASN A 33 -1.66 14.47 5.45
C ASN A 33 -1.10 13.26 6.19
N THR A 34 -1.85 12.82 7.19
CA THR A 34 -1.57 11.58 7.94
C THR A 34 -2.67 10.56 7.66
N HIS A 35 -2.28 9.34 7.31
CA HIS A 35 -3.18 8.24 6.99
C HIS A 35 -2.91 7.07 7.93
N ALA A 36 -3.95 6.52 8.53
CA ALA A 36 -3.87 5.23 9.21
C ALA A 36 -4.24 4.14 8.22
N LEU A 37 -3.38 3.13 8.07
CA LEU A 37 -3.61 1.98 7.20
C LEU A 37 -3.59 0.70 8.04
N ASP A 38 -4.46 -0.24 7.70
CA ASP A 38 -4.32 -1.61 8.18
C ASP A 38 -3.12 -2.31 7.51
N PRO A 39 -2.63 -3.43 8.06
CA PRO A 39 -1.45 -4.12 7.54
C PRO A 39 -1.56 -4.56 6.08
N MET A 40 -2.76 -4.97 5.63
CA MET A 40 -2.98 -5.44 4.27
C MET A 40 -2.93 -4.26 3.29
N THR A 41 -3.61 -3.16 3.59
CA THR A 41 -3.54 -1.94 2.77
C THR A 41 -2.12 -1.39 2.69
N PHE A 42 -1.36 -1.45 3.79
CA PHE A 42 0.05 -1.04 3.78
C PHE A 42 0.91 -1.95 2.91
N ALA A 43 0.75 -3.27 3.00
CA ALA A 43 1.48 -4.21 2.15
C ALA A 43 1.17 -4.01 0.65
N VAL A 44 -0.07 -3.68 0.31
CA VAL A 44 -0.45 -3.31 -1.06
C VAL A 44 0.26 -2.04 -1.51
N LEU A 45 0.32 -1.00 -0.66
CA LEU A 45 1.06 0.22 -0.98
C LEU A 45 2.55 -0.08 -1.23
N GLU A 46 3.19 -0.86 -0.36
CA GLU A 46 4.60 -1.24 -0.54
C GLU A 46 4.81 -2.04 -1.83
N ALA A 47 3.93 -3.00 -2.14
CA ALA A 47 3.99 -3.76 -3.38
C ALA A 47 3.94 -2.82 -4.60
N ILE A 48 2.98 -1.89 -4.65
CA ILE A 48 2.85 -0.92 -5.74
C ILE A 48 4.13 -0.09 -5.91
N GLN A 49 4.70 0.39 -4.80
CA GLN A 49 5.91 1.21 -4.83
C GLN A 49 7.15 0.43 -5.27
N ALA A 50 7.25 -0.84 -4.88
CA ALA A 50 8.39 -1.70 -5.19
C ALA A 50 8.34 -2.25 -6.62
N SER A 51 7.15 -2.44 -7.19
CA SER A 51 6.95 -3.15 -8.46
C SER A 51 6.42 -2.27 -9.60
N ASP A 52 6.39 -0.94 -9.42
CA ASP A 52 5.80 0.01 -10.38
C ASP A 52 4.34 -0.37 -10.73
N ASN A 53 3.56 -0.69 -9.69
CA ASN A 53 2.15 -1.07 -9.78
C ASN A 53 1.87 -2.35 -10.60
N ASP A 54 2.81 -3.30 -10.63
CA ASP A 54 2.60 -4.62 -11.23
C ASP A 54 1.44 -5.38 -10.54
N PRO A 55 0.39 -5.79 -11.27
CA PRO A 55 -0.77 -6.47 -10.69
C PRO A 55 -0.44 -7.77 -9.96
N ALA A 56 0.54 -8.56 -10.45
CA ALA A 56 0.90 -9.83 -9.83
C ALA A 56 1.48 -9.62 -8.42
N SER A 57 2.30 -8.58 -8.26
CA SER A 57 2.87 -8.17 -6.97
C SER A 57 1.79 -7.71 -5.99
N VAL A 58 0.81 -6.94 -6.46
CA VAL A 58 -0.32 -6.48 -5.63
C VAL A 58 -1.18 -7.66 -5.18
N ASN A 59 -1.52 -8.56 -6.10
CA ASN A 59 -2.30 -9.76 -5.78
C ASN A 59 -1.55 -10.70 -4.81
N ALA A 60 -0.23 -10.82 -4.94
CA ALA A 60 0.59 -11.58 -3.99
C ALA A 60 0.55 -10.97 -2.58
N ALA A 61 0.54 -9.63 -2.48
CA ALA A 61 0.35 -8.94 -1.20
C ALA A 61 -1.02 -9.26 -0.60
N CYS A 62 -2.11 -9.19 -1.38
CA CYS A 62 -3.46 -9.56 -0.92
C CYS A 62 -3.55 -11.04 -0.51
N HIS A 63 -2.99 -11.96 -1.31
CA HIS A 63 -3.01 -13.40 -1.04
C HIS A 63 -2.33 -13.76 0.28
N SER A 64 -1.31 -13.01 0.69
CA SER A 64 -0.63 -13.23 1.98
C SER A 64 -1.55 -13.01 3.20
N TYR A 65 -2.61 -12.20 3.04
CA TYR A 65 -3.63 -11.97 4.06
C TYR A 65 -4.89 -12.82 3.85
N PHE A 66 -5.18 -13.22 2.61
CA PHE A 66 -6.33 -14.04 2.23
C PHE A 66 -5.91 -15.30 1.45
N PRO A 67 -5.18 -16.24 2.07
CA PRO A 67 -4.59 -17.38 1.37
C PRO A 67 -5.60 -18.42 0.86
N GLN A 68 -6.87 -18.29 1.25
CA GLN A 68 -7.96 -19.17 0.81
C GLN A 68 -8.85 -18.52 -0.26
N SER A 69 -8.61 -17.26 -0.60
CA SER A 69 -9.40 -16.54 -1.60
C SER A 69 -9.03 -16.97 -3.01
N SER A 70 -10.02 -17.00 -3.87
CA SER A 70 -9.86 -17.23 -5.31
C SER A 70 -9.16 -16.04 -5.99
N ALA A 71 -8.67 -16.26 -7.21
CA ALA A 71 -8.05 -15.19 -7.99
C ALA A 71 -9.00 -14.00 -8.22
N ASP A 72 -10.27 -14.27 -8.52
CA ASP A 72 -11.28 -13.22 -8.76
C ASP A 72 -11.57 -12.39 -7.49
N GLU A 73 -11.60 -13.04 -6.32
CA GLU A 73 -11.75 -12.34 -5.04
C GLU A 73 -10.54 -11.47 -4.73
N LEU A 74 -9.33 -12.00 -4.95
CA LEU A 74 -8.09 -11.25 -4.75
C LEU A 74 -7.99 -10.06 -5.69
N ASP A 75 -8.34 -10.22 -6.96
CA ASP A 75 -8.41 -9.12 -7.93
C ASP A 75 -9.42 -8.05 -7.47
N SER A 76 -10.57 -8.46 -6.95
CA SER A 76 -11.57 -7.52 -6.43
C SER A 76 -11.05 -6.74 -5.22
N ILE A 77 -10.39 -7.43 -4.28
CA ILE A 77 -9.79 -6.81 -3.08
C ILE A 77 -8.66 -5.86 -3.47
N ALA A 78 -7.75 -6.31 -4.34
CA ALA A 78 -6.64 -5.52 -4.85
C ALA A 78 -7.14 -4.24 -5.53
N ARG A 79 -8.18 -4.36 -6.35
CA ARG A 79 -8.81 -3.22 -7.03
C ARG A 79 -9.42 -2.23 -6.05
N GLU A 80 -10.21 -2.69 -5.07
CA GLU A 80 -10.78 -1.80 -4.05
C GLU A 80 -9.68 -1.07 -3.26
N CYS A 81 -8.64 -1.80 -2.86
CA CYS A 81 -7.50 -1.23 -2.14
C CYS A 81 -6.80 -0.15 -2.96
N CYS A 82 -6.51 -0.42 -4.24
CA CYS A 82 -5.93 0.56 -5.16
C CYS A 82 -6.82 1.79 -5.31
N GLU A 83 -8.13 1.62 -5.54
CA GLU A 83 -9.07 2.74 -5.68
C GLU A 83 -9.08 3.65 -4.44
N ARG A 84 -8.94 3.07 -3.24
CA ARG A 84 -8.89 3.84 -1.99
C ARG A 84 -7.55 4.56 -1.83
N LEU A 85 -6.43 3.92 -2.14
CA LEU A 85 -5.11 4.54 -2.13
C LEU A 85 -5.02 5.70 -3.14
N GLU A 86 -5.63 5.54 -4.32
CA GLU A 86 -5.75 6.59 -5.34
C GLU A 86 -6.59 7.78 -4.82
N LYS A 87 -7.76 7.52 -4.22
CA LYS A 87 -8.62 8.55 -3.62
C LYS A 87 -7.93 9.32 -2.50
N CYS A 88 -7.07 8.65 -1.72
CA CYS A 88 -6.26 9.29 -0.69
C CYS A 88 -5.02 10.00 -1.24
N GLY A 89 -4.74 9.90 -2.54
CA GLY A 89 -3.56 10.47 -3.19
C GLY A 89 -2.25 9.75 -2.84
N LEU A 90 -2.30 8.59 -2.18
CA LEU A 90 -1.12 7.82 -1.76
C LEU A 90 -0.44 7.13 -2.95
N ILE A 91 -1.19 6.83 -4.00
CA ILE A 91 -0.66 6.38 -5.28
C ILE A 91 -1.23 7.24 -6.42
N PRO A 92 -0.55 7.33 -7.58
CA PRO A 92 -1.09 8.04 -8.73
C PRO A 92 -2.40 7.41 -9.21
N ALA A 93 -3.37 8.24 -9.58
CA ALA A 93 -4.60 7.75 -10.22
C ALA A 93 -4.27 7.04 -11.54
N ARG A 94 -4.92 5.90 -11.79
CA ARG A 94 -4.80 5.26 -13.12
C ARG A 94 -5.35 6.21 -14.18
N PRO A 95 -4.68 6.35 -15.34
CA PRO A 95 -5.23 7.11 -16.44
C PRO A 95 -6.54 6.43 -16.90
N THR A 96 -7.65 7.16 -16.78
CA THR A 96 -8.93 6.77 -17.40
C THR A 96 -8.72 6.71 -18.91
N ARG A 97 -8.78 5.49 -19.47
CA ARG A 97 -8.79 5.29 -20.92
C ARG A 97 -10.18 5.58 -21.48
#